data_AF-A0A8J4FVB1-F1
#
_entry.id   AF-A0A8J4FVB1-F1
#
_cell.length_a   1.000
_cell.length_b   1.000
_cell.length_c   1.000
_cell.angle_alpha   90.00
_cell.angle_beta   90.00
_cell.angle_gamma   90.00
#
_symmetry.space_group_name_H-M   'P 1'
#
loop_
_entity.id
_entity.type
_entity.pdbx_description
1 polymer ?
#
loop_
_entity_poly.entity_id
_entity_poly.type
_entity_poly.pdbx_seq_one_letter_code
_entity_poly.pdbx_strand_id
1 'polypeptide(L)'
;MRERETQELLKMGTLSSAEKKKRVSKGQWGAGYNKALAQNVAAEKVEMYGQAFKRIQDATGIEDIDQLVNTFLAAEDQNYTLFNYVNEVNQEIEKLEDQINIMRSEINKYRETGQELDRTKSRELTEGEARLAACEAQSQQYEKRYEAAMSMTAALKAGISELFDRIGCNTPAVRDLLGEEGLTEANLMAYLGIIEQRTNEILQVYAKRKATQGTEGLAEALLAQPLTQPGNRIIIEPPSTTQEEEVEGLEPEPVEEDRPLTREHLETRVQRTLPRKLETAIKVRPAGVDAAGGKRGSPTRR
;
A
#
# COMPACT_ATOMS: atom_id res chain seq x y z
N MET A 1 -86.72 -32.31 44.52
CA MET A 1 -85.25 -32.20 44.67
C MET A 1 -84.79 -31.16 45.69
N ARG A 2 -85.58 -30.14 46.04
CA ARG A 2 -85.22 -29.14 47.08
C ARG A 2 -85.33 -29.60 48.55
N GLU A 3 -85.87 -30.79 48.83
CA GLU A 3 -85.97 -31.33 50.21
C GLU A 3 -84.85 -32.30 50.59
N ARG A 4 -84.04 -32.75 49.63
CA ARG A 4 -82.84 -33.56 49.94
C ARG A 4 -81.62 -32.69 50.25
N GLU A 5 -81.49 -31.54 49.58
CA GLU A 5 -80.44 -30.57 49.86
C GLU A 5 -80.60 -29.90 51.24
N THR A 6 -81.83 -29.75 51.73
CA THR A 6 -82.09 -29.17 53.06
C THR A 6 -81.80 -30.13 54.21
N GLN A 7 -81.81 -31.44 54.00
CA GLN A 7 -81.43 -32.42 55.03
C GLN A 7 -79.92 -32.70 55.09
N GLU A 8 -79.18 -32.54 53.99
CA GLU A 8 -77.71 -32.70 53.99
C GLU A 8 -76.98 -31.47 54.58
N LEU A 9 -77.52 -30.25 54.37
CA LEU A 9 -76.95 -29.04 54.96
C LEU A 9 -77.14 -28.94 56.49
N LEU A 10 -78.16 -29.60 57.04
CA LEU A 10 -78.38 -29.68 58.50
C LEU A 10 -77.51 -30.75 59.20
N LYS A 11 -76.90 -31.69 58.46
CA LYS A 11 -75.93 -32.67 58.99
C LYS A 11 -74.48 -32.17 59.01
N MET A 12 -74.14 -31.15 58.21
CA MET A 12 -72.81 -30.53 58.24
C MET A 12 -72.62 -29.49 59.37
N GLY A 13 -73.69 -29.13 60.08
CA GLY A 13 -73.69 -28.08 61.11
C GLY A 13 -73.38 -28.54 62.55
N THR A 14 -73.25 -29.83 62.82
CA THR A 14 -73.06 -30.36 64.19
C THR A 14 -71.86 -31.29 64.31
N LEU A 15 -70.68 -30.83 63.87
CA LEU A 15 -69.42 -31.35 64.44
C LEU A 15 -69.41 -31.01 65.94
N SER A 16 -69.43 -32.07 66.74
CA SER A 16 -69.63 -32.03 68.19
C SER A 16 -68.56 -31.17 68.87
N SER A 17 -68.93 -30.45 69.93
CA SER A 17 -68.01 -29.69 70.79
C SER A 17 -66.83 -30.53 71.30
N ALA A 18 -66.98 -31.87 71.32
CA ALA A 18 -65.92 -32.83 71.60
C ALA A 18 -64.78 -32.83 70.55
N GLU A 19 -65.07 -32.65 69.27
CA GLU A 19 -64.08 -32.69 68.19
C GLU A 19 -63.27 -31.38 68.12
N LYS A 20 -63.91 -30.24 68.43
CA LYS A 20 -63.22 -28.94 68.55
C LYS A 20 -62.24 -28.93 69.73
N LYS A 21 -62.62 -29.47 70.90
CA LYS A 21 -61.70 -29.63 72.05
C LYS A 21 -60.54 -30.58 71.76
N LYS A 22 -60.77 -31.67 71.01
CA LYS A 22 -59.73 -32.63 70.64
C LYS A 22 -58.70 -32.03 69.66
N ARG A 23 -59.13 -31.18 68.73
CA ARG A 23 -58.24 -30.46 67.79
C ARG A 23 -57.41 -29.37 68.46
N VAL A 24 -57.99 -28.60 69.39
CA VAL A 24 -57.24 -27.58 70.16
C VAL A 24 -56.22 -28.24 71.10
N SER A 25 -56.60 -29.33 71.78
CA SER A 25 -55.67 -30.11 72.63
C SER A 25 -54.52 -30.72 71.82
N LYS A 26 -54.78 -31.25 70.61
CA LYS A 26 -53.74 -31.79 69.71
C LYS A 26 -52.83 -30.70 69.14
N GLY A 27 -53.36 -29.49 68.89
CA GLY A 27 -52.57 -28.32 68.50
C GLY A 27 -51.69 -27.77 69.63
N GLN A 28 -52.15 -27.85 70.88
CA GLN A 28 -51.39 -27.43 72.06
C GLN A 28 -50.24 -28.41 72.39
N TRP A 29 -50.45 -29.73 72.16
CA TRP A 29 -49.39 -30.73 72.19
C TRP A 29 -48.39 -30.58 71.04
N GLY A 30 -48.85 -30.26 69.82
CA GLY A 30 -47.99 -30.00 68.66
C GLY A 30 -47.15 -28.72 68.76
N ALA A 31 -47.71 -27.67 69.37
CA ALA A 31 -46.99 -26.42 69.65
C ALA A 31 -45.93 -26.62 70.75
N GLY A 32 -46.25 -27.40 71.80
CA GLY A 32 -45.29 -27.83 72.82
C GLY A 32 -44.18 -28.70 72.24
N TYR A 33 -44.52 -29.62 71.33
CA TYR A 33 -43.56 -30.49 70.63
C TYR A 33 -42.64 -29.72 69.68
N ASN A 34 -43.16 -28.78 68.89
CA ASN A 34 -42.34 -27.93 68.02
C ASN A 34 -41.46 -26.96 68.83
N LYS A 35 -41.97 -26.44 69.94
CA LYS A 35 -41.16 -25.63 70.87
C LYS A 35 -40.07 -26.47 71.53
N ALA A 36 -40.39 -27.68 71.98
CA ALA A 36 -39.42 -28.63 72.54
C ALA A 36 -38.40 -29.09 71.49
N LEU A 37 -38.80 -29.27 70.23
CA LEU A 37 -37.90 -29.61 69.13
C LEU A 37 -36.95 -28.45 68.78
N ALA A 38 -37.46 -27.22 68.70
CA ALA A 38 -36.62 -26.04 68.53
C ALA A 38 -35.66 -25.84 69.71
N GLN A 39 -36.12 -26.14 70.92
CA GLN A 39 -35.32 -26.06 72.15
C GLN A 39 -34.28 -27.19 72.21
N ASN A 40 -34.60 -28.39 71.73
CA ASN A 40 -33.66 -29.51 71.58
C ASN A 40 -32.61 -29.22 70.50
N VAL A 41 -33.00 -28.65 69.35
CA VAL A 41 -32.04 -28.24 68.30
C VAL A 41 -31.14 -27.10 68.80
N ALA A 42 -31.67 -26.18 69.60
CA ALA A 42 -30.87 -25.16 70.26
C ALA A 42 -29.92 -25.76 71.30
N ALA A 43 -30.37 -26.72 72.11
CA ALA A 43 -29.56 -27.41 73.11
C ALA A 43 -28.45 -28.26 72.45
N GLU A 44 -28.75 -28.96 71.36
CA GLU A 44 -27.80 -29.77 70.60
C GLU A 44 -26.73 -28.90 69.94
N LYS A 45 -27.10 -27.71 69.43
CA LYS A 45 -26.13 -26.72 68.95
C LYS A 45 -25.25 -26.19 70.09
N VAL A 46 -25.82 -25.88 71.26
CA VAL A 46 -25.06 -25.42 72.42
C VAL A 46 -24.11 -26.51 72.93
N GLU A 47 -24.52 -27.77 72.92
CA GLU A 47 -23.68 -28.90 73.29
C GLU A 47 -22.54 -29.09 72.28
N MET A 48 -22.84 -29.03 70.98
CA MET A 48 -21.84 -29.12 69.92
C MET A 48 -20.82 -27.98 69.99
N TYR A 49 -21.27 -26.74 70.20
CA TYR A 49 -20.37 -25.60 70.40
C TYR A 49 -19.56 -25.76 71.69
N GLY A 50 -20.17 -26.21 72.79
CA GLY A 50 -19.48 -26.48 74.05
C GLY A 50 -18.37 -27.53 73.91
N GLN A 51 -18.62 -28.60 73.14
CA GLN A 51 -17.62 -29.62 72.84
C GLN A 51 -16.49 -29.08 71.93
N ALA A 52 -16.83 -28.26 70.94
CA ALA A 52 -15.84 -27.61 70.08
C ALA A 52 -14.96 -26.62 70.87
N PHE A 53 -15.56 -25.82 71.75
CA PHE A 53 -14.83 -24.91 72.64
C PHE A 53 -13.88 -25.66 73.57
N LYS A 54 -14.32 -26.78 74.17
CA LYS A 54 -13.44 -27.62 75.01
C LYS A 54 -12.22 -28.11 74.26
N ARG A 55 -12.42 -28.61 73.03
CA ARG A 55 -11.30 -29.07 72.18
C ARG A 55 -10.32 -27.95 71.84
N ILE A 56 -10.83 -26.74 71.60
CA ILE A 56 -9.98 -25.58 71.33
C ILE A 56 -9.24 -25.17 72.60
N GLN A 57 -9.90 -25.19 73.75
CA GLN A 57 -9.33 -24.90 75.07
C GLN A 57 -8.19 -25.87 75.42
N ASP A 58 -8.40 -27.17 75.19
CA ASP A 58 -7.41 -28.23 75.39
C ASP A 58 -6.20 -28.08 74.46
N ALA A 59 -6.39 -27.54 73.25
CA ALA A 59 -5.34 -27.35 72.25
C ALA A 59 -4.56 -26.04 72.43
N THR A 60 -5.20 -24.96 72.90
CA THR A 60 -4.57 -23.63 73.07
C THR A 60 -4.09 -23.36 74.48
N GLY A 61 -4.60 -24.09 75.49
CA GLY A 61 -4.24 -23.93 76.90
C GLY A 61 -4.80 -22.67 77.56
N ILE A 62 -5.74 -21.96 76.93
CA ILE A 62 -6.33 -20.71 77.44
C ILE A 62 -7.57 -21.03 78.29
N GLU A 63 -7.52 -20.80 79.61
CA GLU A 63 -8.62 -21.13 80.52
C GLU A 63 -9.78 -20.11 80.49
N ASP A 64 -9.53 -18.88 80.04
CA ASP A 64 -10.51 -17.79 79.96
C ASP A 64 -11.19 -17.73 78.58
N ILE A 65 -12.52 -17.92 78.58
CA ILE A 65 -13.35 -17.98 77.37
C ILE A 65 -13.32 -16.64 76.62
N ASP A 66 -13.33 -15.52 77.35
CA ASP A 66 -13.33 -14.20 76.72
C ASP A 66 -11.97 -13.91 76.06
N GLN A 67 -10.87 -14.37 76.65
CA GLN A 67 -9.55 -14.32 76.02
C GLN A 67 -9.49 -15.19 74.77
N LEU A 68 -10.03 -16.42 74.82
CA LEU A 68 -10.03 -17.30 73.66
C LEU A 68 -10.80 -16.71 72.47
N VAL A 69 -11.98 -16.14 72.72
CA VAL A 69 -12.79 -15.48 71.69
C VAL A 69 -12.07 -14.26 71.12
N ASN A 70 -11.49 -13.40 71.96
CA ASN A 70 -10.74 -12.24 71.49
C ASN A 70 -9.50 -12.62 70.68
N THR A 71 -8.80 -13.69 71.08
CA THR A 71 -7.63 -14.19 70.34
C THR A 71 -8.04 -14.78 68.99
N PHE A 72 -9.18 -15.47 68.94
CA PHE A 72 -9.73 -16.02 67.69
C PHE A 72 -10.18 -14.91 66.74
N LEU A 73 -10.87 -13.88 67.26
CA LEU A 73 -11.24 -12.70 66.48
C LEU A 73 -10.02 -11.96 65.92
N ALA A 74 -8.97 -11.78 66.73
CA ALA A 74 -7.72 -11.16 66.27
C ALA A 74 -7.02 -12.00 65.18
N ALA A 75 -7.00 -13.32 65.35
CA ALA A 75 -6.46 -14.23 64.34
C ALA A 75 -7.31 -14.24 63.06
N GLU A 76 -8.64 -14.19 63.18
CA GLU A 76 -9.57 -14.11 62.04
C GLU A 76 -9.37 -12.80 61.26
N ASP A 77 -9.22 -11.67 61.94
CA ASP A 77 -9.00 -10.36 61.32
C ASP A 77 -7.65 -10.28 60.60
N GLN A 78 -6.60 -10.88 61.19
CA GLN A 78 -5.31 -11.05 60.53
C GLN A 78 -5.42 -11.95 59.29
N ASN A 79 -6.16 -13.05 59.39
CA ASN A 79 -6.35 -13.97 58.28
C ASN A 79 -7.15 -13.30 57.14
N TYR A 80 -8.18 -12.52 57.48
CA TYR A 80 -8.94 -11.73 56.52
C TYR A 80 -8.04 -10.70 55.80
N THR A 81 -7.18 -10.01 56.54
CA THR A 81 -6.21 -9.06 55.97
C THR A 81 -5.22 -9.76 55.03
N LEU A 82 -4.71 -10.94 55.42
CA LEU A 82 -3.83 -11.75 54.59
C LEU A 82 -4.52 -12.25 53.31
N PHE A 83 -5.77 -12.70 53.40
CA PHE A 83 -6.54 -13.11 52.23
C PHE A 83 -6.76 -11.96 51.25
N ASN A 84 -7.07 -10.77 51.76
CA ASN A 84 -7.19 -9.58 50.93
C ASN A 84 -5.86 -9.21 50.27
N TYR A 85 -4.76 -9.27 51.00
CA TYR A 85 -3.44 -9.01 50.45
C TYR A 85 -3.06 -10.01 49.35
N VAL A 86 -3.29 -11.32 49.56
CA VAL A 86 -3.06 -12.34 48.53
C VAL A 86 -3.90 -12.07 47.28
N ASN A 87 -5.17 -11.67 47.43
CA ASN A 87 -6.02 -11.31 46.30
C ASN A 87 -5.53 -10.07 45.55
N GLU A 88 -5.05 -9.06 46.28
CA GLU A 88 -4.48 -7.85 45.69
C GLU A 88 -3.20 -8.16 44.91
N VAL A 89 -2.30 -8.94 45.50
CA VAL A 89 -1.06 -9.39 44.83
C VAL A 89 -1.38 -10.22 43.59
N ASN A 90 -2.35 -11.13 43.65
CA ASN A 90 -2.75 -11.91 42.47
C ASN A 90 -3.30 -11.02 41.36
N GLN A 91 -4.12 -10.01 41.69
CA GLN A 91 -4.58 -9.03 40.70
C GLN A 91 -3.44 -8.19 40.13
N GLU A 92 -2.43 -7.88 40.94
CA GLU A 92 -1.24 -7.17 40.48
C GLU A 92 -0.39 -8.04 39.53
N ILE A 93 -0.23 -9.34 39.84
CA ILE A 93 0.42 -10.31 38.95
C ILE A 93 -0.30 -10.37 37.61
N GLU A 94 -1.61 -10.55 37.59
CA GLU A 94 -2.40 -10.59 36.34
C GLU A 94 -2.21 -9.31 35.52
N LYS A 95 -2.26 -8.14 36.16
CA LYS A 95 -2.02 -6.85 35.49
C LYS A 95 -0.62 -6.75 34.89
N LEU A 96 0.40 -7.20 35.61
CA LEU A 96 1.79 -7.16 35.15
C LEU A 96 2.00 -8.16 34.00
N GLU A 97 1.40 -9.34 34.06
CA GLU A 97 1.45 -10.34 32.98
C GLU A 97 0.79 -9.80 31.71
N ASP A 98 -0.36 -9.15 31.82
CA ASP A 98 -1.02 -8.49 30.69
C ASP A 98 -0.13 -7.39 30.10
N GLN A 99 0.48 -6.55 30.93
CA GLN A 99 1.42 -5.52 30.47
C GLN A 99 2.63 -6.11 29.76
N ILE A 100 3.20 -7.19 30.29
CA ILE A 100 4.31 -7.91 29.65
C ILE A 100 3.89 -8.45 28.28
N ASN A 101 2.69 -9.02 28.18
CA ASN A 101 2.17 -9.55 26.92
C ASN A 101 1.93 -8.44 25.89
N ILE A 102 1.37 -7.30 26.31
CA ILE A 102 1.18 -6.12 25.46
C ILE A 102 2.53 -5.62 24.94
N MET A 103 3.50 -5.41 25.84
CA MET A 103 4.83 -4.92 25.47
C MET A 103 5.56 -5.89 24.52
N ARG A 104 5.48 -7.20 24.77
CA ARG A 104 6.07 -8.21 23.87
C ARG A 104 5.42 -8.20 22.49
N SER A 105 4.09 -8.05 22.42
CA SER A 105 3.36 -7.92 21.16
C SER A 105 3.81 -6.68 20.39
N GLU A 106 3.97 -5.56 21.10
CA GLU A 106 4.43 -4.30 20.51
C GLU A 106 5.88 -4.38 20.00
N ILE A 107 6.80 -4.99 20.77
CA ILE A 107 8.17 -5.24 20.32
C ILE A 107 8.18 -6.08 19.03
N ASN A 108 7.38 -7.15 18.96
CA ASN A 108 7.31 -7.99 17.77
C ASN A 108 6.79 -7.22 16.55
N LYS A 109 5.74 -6.40 16.73
CA LYS A 109 5.23 -5.51 15.67
C LYS A 109 6.30 -4.53 15.18
N TYR A 110 7.03 -3.88 16.07
CA TYR A 110 8.10 -2.96 15.69
C TYR A 110 9.26 -3.67 14.99
N ARG A 111 9.57 -4.89 15.41
CA ARG A 111 10.62 -5.70 14.78
C ARG A 111 10.24 -6.12 13.36
N GLU A 112 9.00 -6.56 13.16
CA GLU A 112 8.48 -6.96 11.85
C GLU A 112 8.37 -5.77 10.90
N THR A 113 7.76 -4.67 11.36
CA THR A 113 7.64 -3.45 10.55
C THR A 113 8.99 -2.83 10.23
N GLY A 114 9.93 -2.82 11.19
CA GLY A 114 11.31 -2.35 10.97
C GLY A 114 12.04 -3.19 9.93
N GLN A 115 11.95 -4.52 10.00
CA GLN A 115 12.59 -5.40 9.01
C GLN A 115 12.01 -5.24 7.60
N GLU A 116 10.69 -5.09 7.49
CA GLU A 116 10.06 -4.86 6.18
C GLU A 116 10.48 -3.51 5.61
N LEU A 117 10.50 -2.47 6.43
CA LEU A 117 10.89 -1.13 6.02
C LEU A 117 12.37 -1.03 5.63
N ASP A 118 13.25 -1.75 6.33
CA ASP A 118 14.66 -1.86 5.96
C ASP A 118 14.83 -2.63 4.65
N ARG A 119 14.05 -3.70 4.44
CA ARG A 119 14.05 -4.47 3.18
C ARG A 119 13.58 -3.64 1.99
N THR A 120 12.48 -2.91 2.12
CA THR A 120 11.97 -2.06 1.05
C THR A 120 12.95 -0.94 0.72
N LYS A 121 13.47 -0.24 1.73
CA LYS A 121 14.50 0.79 1.52
C LYS A 121 15.76 0.24 0.89
N SER A 122 16.25 -0.91 1.35
CA SER A 122 17.44 -1.54 0.77
C SER A 122 17.20 -1.88 -0.70
N ARG A 123 16.02 -2.39 -1.05
CA ARG A 123 15.65 -2.70 -2.43
C ARG A 123 15.59 -1.43 -3.28
N GLU A 124 14.91 -0.39 -2.81
CA GLU A 124 14.80 0.91 -3.50
C GLU A 124 16.18 1.53 -3.73
N LEU A 125 17.08 1.47 -2.75
CA LEU A 125 18.46 1.94 -2.90
C LEU A 125 19.21 1.15 -3.96
N THR A 126 19.18 -0.19 -3.90
CA THR A 126 19.88 -1.02 -4.90
C THR A 126 19.36 -0.81 -6.31
N GLU A 127 18.04 -0.61 -6.46
CA GLU A 127 17.42 -0.34 -7.74
C GLU A 127 17.79 1.06 -8.27
N GLY A 128 17.79 2.07 -7.38
CA GLY A 128 18.24 3.42 -7.70
C GLY A 128 19.71 3.47 -8.13
N GLU A 129 20.59 2.77 -7.40
CA GLU A 129 22.01 2.65 -7.74
C GLU A 129 22.22 1.97 -9.10
N ALA A 130 21.47 0.90 -9.39
CA ALA A 130 21.56 0.21 -10.67
C ALA A 130 21.10 1.10 -11.85
N ARG A 131 20.00 1.85 -11.68
CA ARG A 131 19.51 2.80 -12.69
C ARG A 131 20.51 3.94 -12.91
N LEU A 132 21.09 4.46 -11.83
CA LEU A 132 22.10 5.51 -11.92
C LEU A 132 23.33 5.02 -12.68
N ALA A 133 23.85 3.83 -12.35
CA ALA A 133 24.99 3.24 -13.05
C ALA A 133 24.71 3.01 -14.54
N ALA A 134 23.50 2.55 -14.90
CA ALA A 134 23.10 2.37 -16.29
C ALA A 134 23.03 3.71 -17.04
N CYS A 135 22.45 4.74 -16.43
CA CYS A 135 22.35 6.08 -17.01
C CYS A 135 23.73 6.71 -17.21
N GLU A 136 24.63 6.60 -16.23
CA GLU A 136 26.01 7.08 -16.33
C GLU A 136 26.77 6.36 -17.46
N ALA A 137 26.62 5.04 -17.58
CA ALA A 137 27.25 4.28 -18.66
C ALA A 137 26.74 4.74 -20.04
N GLN A 138 25.44 4.98 -20.17
CA GLN A 138 24.83 5.46 -21.41
C GLN A 138 25.30 6.89 -21.74
N SER A 139 25.35 7.78 -20.73
CA SER A 139 25.86 9.14 -20.89
C SER A 139 27.33 9.14 -21.35
N GLN A 140 28.18 8.32 -20.73
CA GLN A 140 29.58 8.18 -21.15
C GLN A 140 29.72 7.65 -22.58
N GLN A 141 28.81 6.76 -23.01
CA GLN A 141 28.79 6.27 -24.38
C GLN A 141 28.43 7.39 -25.37
N TYR A 142 27.41 8.19 -25.05
CA TYR A 142 27.02 9.34 -25.89
C TYR A 142 28.12 10.39 -25.95
N GLU A 143 28.79 10.69 -24.84
CA GLU A 143 29.92 11.61 -24.80
C GLU A 143 31.03 11.17 -25.76
N LYS A 144 31.44 9.89 -25.69
CA LYS A 144 32.46 9.33 -26.61
C LYS A 144 32.05 9.41 -28.07
N ARG A 145 30.77 9.15 -28.38
CA ARG A 145 30.26 9.25 -29.76
C ARG A 145 30.24 10.71 -30.23
N TYR A 146 29.88 11.63 -29.36
CA TYR A 146 29.91 13.06 -29.64
C TYR A 146 31.33 13.56 -29.89
N GLU A 147 32.29 13.21 -29.04
CA GLU A 147 33.70 13.54 -29.23
C GLU A 147 34.25 13.01 -30.57
N ALA A 148 33.92 11.76 -30.91
CA ALA A 148 34.32 11.16 -32.19
C ALA A 148 33.71 11.91 -33.39
N ALA A 149 32.43 12.25 -33.33
CA ALA A 149 31.75 13.01 -34.38
C ALA A 149 32.34 14.43 -34.52
N MET A 150 32.60 15.12 -33.40
CA MET A 150 33.22 16.44 -33.38
C MET A 150 34.63 16.40 -33.97
N SER A 151 35.43 15.38 -33.63
CA SER A 151 36.76 15.20 -34.22
C SER A 151 36.68 14.97 -35.74
N MET A 152 35.70 14.20 -36.22
CA MET A 152 35.49 13.98 -37.65
C MET A 152 35.08 15.27 -38.37
N THR A 153 34.15 16.03 -37.79
CA THR A 153 33.73 17.33 -38.32
C THR A 153 34.89 18.32 -38.37
N ALA A 154 35.76 18.34 -37.36
CA ALA A 154 36.95 19.19 -37.36
C ALA A 154 37.93 18.80 -38.47
N ALA A 155 38.17 17.50 -38.68
CA ALA A 155 39.02 17.02 -39.77
C ALA A 155 38.45 17.36 -41.15
N LEU A 156 37.13 17.20 -41.34
CA LEU A 156 36.44 17.59 -42.57
C LEU A 156 36.57 19.08 -42.84
N LYS A 157 36.33 19.92 -41.83
CA LYS A 157 36.49 21.38 -41.95
C LYS A 157 37.90 21.76 -42.37
N ALA A 158 38.93 21.16 -41.76
CA ALA A 158 40.32 21.42 -42.13
C ALA A 158 40.61 21.04 -43.59
N GLY A 159 40.19 19.84 -44.02
CA GLY A 159 40.38 19.38 -45.40
C GLY A 159 39.63 20.22 -46.43
N ILE A 160 38.40 20.66 -46.11
CA ILE A 160 37.61 21.54 -46.97
C ILE A 160 38.26 22.92 -47.08
N SER A 161 38.74 23.48 -45.96
CA SER A 161 39.46 24.77 -45.98
C SER A 161 40.73 24.70 -46.83
N GLU A 162 41.52 23.64 -46.67
CA GLU A 162 42.73 23.44 -47.47
C GLU A 162 42.41 23.31 -48.97
N LEU A 163 41.39 22.51 -49.31
CA LEU A 163 40.96 22.34 -50.69
C LEU A 163 40.47 23.65 -51.31
N PHE A 164 39.65 24.40 -50.56
CA PHE A 164 39.09 25.69 -50.98
C PHE A 164 40.17 26.70 -51.36
N ASP A 165 41.22 26.81 -50.55
CA ASP A 165 42.35 27.69 -50.84
C ASP A 165 43.20 27.16 -51.99
N ARG A 166 43.45 25.85 -52.05
CA ARG A 166 44.32 25.24 -53.06
C ARG A 166 43.79 25.32 -54.49
N ILE A 167 42.47 25.21 -54.68
CA ILE A 167 41.83 25.36 -56.00
C ILE A 167 41.49 26.82 -56.34
N GLY A 168 41.80 27.75 -55.43
CA GLY A 168 41.65 29.19 -55.62
C GLY A 168 40.20 29.68 -55.57
N CYS A 169 39.36 29.09 -54.71
CA CYS A 169 37.98 29.56 -54.51
C CYS A 169 37.91 30.91 -53.77
N ASN A 170 38.96 31.30 -53.04
CA ASN A 170 39.03 32.49 -52.21
C ASN A 170 39.16 33.80 -53.02
N THR A 171 38.13 34.09 -53.82
CA THR A 171 37.98 35.34 -54.58
C THR A 171 37.21 36.37 -53.75
N PRO A 172 37.41 37.68 -53.96
CA PRO A 172 36.69 38.72 -53.21
C PRO A 172 35.17 38.58 -53.32
N ALA A 173 34.63 38.22 -54.49
CA ALA A 173 33.19 37.99 -54.68
C ALA A 173 32.66 36.80 -53.87
N VAL A 174 33.46 35.73 -53.74
CA VAL A 174 33.10 34.56 -52.93
C VAL A 174 33.21 34.86 -51.43
N ARG A 175 34.18 35.70 -51.03
CA ARG A 175 34.32 36.15 -49.64
C ARG A 175 33.16 37.02 -49.20
N ASP A 176 32.69 37.92 -50.06
CA ASP A 176 31.49 38.73 -49.80
C ASP A 176 30.22 37.86 -49.64
N LEU A 177 30.15 36.73 -50.36
CA LEU A 177 29.05 35.78 -50.29
C LEU A 177 29.07 34.88 -49.05
N LEU A 178 30.27 34.42 -48.65
CA LEU A 178 30.45 33.50 -47.51
C LEU A 178 30.62 34.22 -46.17
N GLY A 179 30.88 35.53 -46.19
CA GLY A 179 31.19 36.33 -45.02
C GLY A 179 32.64 36.18 -44.55
N GLU A 180 33.01 36.98 -43.55
CA GLU A 180 34.38 36.99 -42.98
C GLU A 180 34.59 35.93 -41.87
N GLU A 181 33.55 35.25 -41.41
CA GLU A 181 33.60 34.29 -40.29
C GLU A 181 34.28 32.95 -40.61
N GLY A 182 34.82 32.79 -41.83
CA GLY A 182 35.51 31.57 -42.25
C GLY A 182 34.56 30.37 -42.36
N LEU A 183 35.11 29.15 -42.33
CA LEU A 183 34.32 27.92 -42.44
C LEU A 183 33.66 27.55 -41.09
N THR A 184 32.34 27.46 -41.08
CA THR A 184 31.49 27.07 -39.95
C THR A 184 30.57 25.90 -40.34
N GLU A 185 29.88 25.28 -39.38
CA GLU A 185 28.94 24.18 -39.69
C GLU A 185 27.73 24.65 -40.50
N ALA A 186 27.29 25.90 -40.25
CA ALA A 186 26.16 26.48 -40.95
C ALA A 186 26.48 26.80 -42.43
N ASN A 187 27.73 27.16 -42.75
CA ASN A 187 28.14 27.51 -44.11
C ASN A 187 28.91 26.39 -44.84
N LEU A 188 29.14 25.24 -44.20
CA LEU A 188 29.89 24.10 -44.75
C LEU A 188 29.39 23.67 -46.14
N MET A 189 28.07 23.59 -46.30
CA MET A 189 27.44 23.21 -47.58
C MET A 189 27.66 24.26 -48.68
N ALA A 190 27.69 25.54 -48.33
CA ALA A 190 27.97 26.62 -49.29
C ALA A 190 29.42 26.55 -49.78
N TYR A 191 30.38 26.31 -48.88
CA TYR A 191 31.78 26.09 -49.25
C TYR A 191 31.93 24.88 -50.20
N LEU A 192 31.28 23.76 -49.89
CA LEU A 192 31.31 22.56 -50.75
C LEU A 192 30.72 22.83 -52.14
N GLY A 193 29.59 23.55 -52.24
CA GLY A 193 29.00 23.89 -53.53
C GLY A 193 29.91 24.78 -54.39
N ILE A 194 30.64 25.72 -53.77
CA ILE A 194 31.60 26.58 -54.49
C ILE A 194 32.83 25.78 -54.93
N ILE A 195 33.32 24.87 -54.08
CA ILE A 195 34.40 23.93 -54.43
C ILE A 195 33.98 23.06 -55.62
N GLU A 196 32.76 22.54 -55.60
CA GLU A 196 32.21 21.72 -56.69
C GLU A 196 32.17 22.53 -58.00
N GLN A 197 31.61 23.74 -57.98
CA GLN A 197 31.57 24.62 -59.15
C GLN A 197 32.98 24.87 -59.69
N ARG A 198 33.93 25.22 -58.80
CA ARG A 198 35.30 25.53 -59.20
C ARG A 198 36.03 24.32 -59.77
N THR A 199 35.82 23.15 -59.18
CA THR A 199 36.40 21.88 -59.65
C THR A 199 35.87 21.55 -61.05
N ASN A 200 34.57 21.72 -61.27
CA ASN A 200 33.94 21.52 -62.57
C ASN A 200 34.47 22.49 -63.64
N GLU A 201 34.70 23.77 -63.29
CA GLU A 201 35.32 24.74 -64.20
C GLU A 201 36.73 24.30 -64.62
N ILE A 202 37.56 23.87 -63.66
CA ILE A 202 38.93 23.40 -63.91
C ILE A 202 38.92 22.16 -64.81
N LEU A 203 38.05 21.20 -64.52
CA LEU A 203 37.88 19.98 -65.34
C LEU A 203 37.46 20.30 -66.77
N GLN A 204 36.51 21.22 -66.96
CA GLN A 204 36.08 21.63 -68.31
C GLN A 204 37.20 22.33 -69.08
N VAL A 205 38.00 23.18 -68.43
CA VAL A 205 39.16 23.82 -69.06
C VAL A 205 40.21 22.78 -69.48
N TYR A 206 40.50 21.81 -68.60
CA TYR A 206 41.40 20.70 -68.91
C TYR A 206 40.89 19.86 -70.09
N ALA A 207 39.61 19.47 -70.08
CA ALA A 207 38.96 18.73 -71.16
C ALA A 207 39.05 19.44 -72.51
N LYS A 208 38.74 20.76 -72.55
CA LYS A 208 38.85 21.59 -73.76
C LYS A 208 40.29 21.68 -74.27
N ARG A 209 41.28 21.76 -73.36
CA ARG A 209 42.70 21.82 -73.71
C ARG A 209 43.25 20.49 -74.24
N LYS A 210 42.75 19.36 -73.75
CA LYS A 210 43.10 18.02 -74.25
C LYS A 210 42.41 17.68 -75.57
N ALA A 211 41.15 18.10 -75.76
CA ALA A 211 40.42 17.90 -77.00
C ALA A 211 41.08 18.59 -78.21
N THR A 212 41.82 19.67 -78.00
CA THR A 212 42.61 20.35 -79.04
C THR A 212 43.95 19.67 -79.34
N GLN A 213 44.37 18.66 -78.57
CA GLN A 213 45.67 17.96 -78.70
C GLN A 213 45.61 16.56 -79.34
N GLY A 214 44.45 16.07 -79.80
CA GLY A 214 44.33 14.82 -80.58
C GLY A 214 43.30 13.82 -80.05
N THR A 215 43.06 12.73 -80.81
CA THR A 215 41.93 11.78 -80.66
C THR A 215 41.89 11.02 -79.32
N GLU A 216 43.02 10.84 -78.64
CA GLU A 216 43.07 10.21 -77.31
C GLU A 216 42.53 11.13 -76.20
N GLY A 217 42.56 12.46 -76.40
CA GLY A 217 42.05 13.43 -75.43
C GLY A 217 40.52 13.50 -75.33
N LEU A 218 39.80 12.95 -76.32
CA LEU A 218 38.34 13.02 -76.39
C LEU A 218 37.66 12.10 -75.37
N ALA A 219 38.21 10.91 -75.13
CA ALA A 219 37.67 9.97 -74.14
C ALA A 219 37.86 10.48 -72.71
N GLU A 220 39.03 11.06 -72.41
CA GLU A 220 39.33 11.66 -71.11
C GLU A 220 38.56 12.98 -70.90
N ALA A 221 38.32 13.75 -71.96
CA ALA A 221 37.43 14.92 -71.94
C ALA A 221 35.96 14.55 -71.69
N LEU A 222 35.50 13.38 -72.15
CA LEU A 222 34.15 12.86 -71.86
C LEU A 222 34.01 12.43 -70.40
N LEU A 223 35.06 11.85 -69.81
CA LEU A 223 35.12 11.47 -68.39
C LEU A 223 35.20 12.67 -67.45
N ALA A 224 35.75 13.80 -67.91
CA ALA A 224 35.84 15.05 -67.17
C ALA A 224 34.54 15.91 -67.23
N GLN A 225 33.48 15.41 -67.87
CA GLN A 225 32.18 16.08 -67.83
C GLN A 225 31.56 15.94 -66.43
N PRO A 226 30.91 16.99 -65.89
CA PRO A 226 30.24 16.90 -64.61
C PRO A 226 29.19 15.78 -64.64
N LEU A 227 29.21 14.87 -63.66
CA LEU A 227 28.23 13.80 -63.50
C LEU A 227 26.83 14.33 -63.12
N THR A 228 26.70 15.63 -62.93
CA THR A 228 25.42 16.28 -62.62
C THR A 228 24.66 16.55 -63.92
N GLN A 229 23.68 15.70 -64.19
CA GLN A 229 22.53 16.12 -64.99
C GLN A 229 21.98 17.44 -64.40
N PRO A 230 21.39 18.36 -65.20
CA PRO A 230 20.74 19.55 -64.66
C PRO A 230 19.56 19.11 -63.76
N GLY A 231 19.87 18.89 -62.49
CA GLY A 231 18.95 18.40 -61.47
C GLY A 231 17.98 19.51 -61.10
N ASN A 232 16.72 19.10 -60.96
CA ASN A 232 15.59 19.90 -60.53
C ASN A 232 15.94 20.86 -59.38
N ARG A 233 15.29 22.03 -59.40
CA ARG A 233 15.15 22.95 -58.25
C ARG A 233 15.04 22.14 -56.95
N ILE A 234 16.00 22.29 -56.05
CA ILE A 234 15.91 21.74 -54.69
C ILE A 234 14.80 22.52 -53.99
N ILE A 235 13.61 21.93 -53.91
CA ILE A 235 12.56 22.34 -52.98
C ILE A 235 12.89 21.63 -51.68
N ILE A 236 13.35 22.38 -50.68
CA ILE A 236 13.54 21.86 -49.33
C ILE A 236 12.14 21.75 -48.72
N GLU A 237 11.55 20.57 -48.81
CA GLU A 237 10.35 20.26 -48.02
C GLU A 237 10.77 20.09 -46.55
N PRO A 238 10.05 20.70 -45.60
CA PRO A 238 10.32 20.50 -44.18
C PRO A 238 10.15 19.01 -43.83
N PRO A 239 10.99 18.45 -42.93
CA PRO A 239 10.92 17.03 -42.59
C PRO A 239 9.54 16.68 -42.04
N SER A 240 8.90 15.67 -42.64
CA SER A 240 7.65 15.10 -42.14
C SER A 240 7.92 14.39 -40.82
N THR A 241 7.20 14.75 -39.76
CA THR A 241 7.36 14.18 -38.41
C THR A 241 6.76 12.78 -38.25
N THR A 242 6.57 12.03 -39.34
CA THR A 242 5.81 10.76 -39.34
C THR A 242 6.52 9.63 -40.09
N GLN A 243 7.83 9.71 -40.29
CA GLN A 243 8.62 8.56 -40.74
C GLN A 243 9.26 7.92 -39.52
N GLU A 244 8.58 6.91 -39.01
CA GLU A 244 9.17 5.90 -38.14
C GLU A 244 10.24 5.18 -38.98
N GLU A 245 11.49 5.65 -38.93
CA GLU A 245 12.62 4.82 -39.34
C GLU A 245 12.74 3.69 -38.33
N GLU A 246 12.27 2.50 -38.71
CA GLU A 246 12.65 1.24 -38.06
C GLU A 246 14.16 1.07 -38.25
N VAL A 247 14.92 1.56 -37.28
CA VAL A 247 16.34 1.29 -37.16
C VAL A 247 16.50 -0.17 -36.75
N GLU A 248 16.76 -1.03 -37.74
CA GLU A 248 17.04 -2.45 -37.55
C GLU A 248 18.26 -2.63 -36.62
N GLY A 249 18.02 -3.03 -35.36
CA GLY A 249 19.06 -3.36 -34.40
C GLY A 249 18.98 -2.70 -33.01
N LEU A 250 17.96 -1.90 -32.72
CA LEU A 250 17.71 -1.41 -31.35
C LEU A 250 16.56 -2.21 -30.73
N GLU A 251 16.86 -3.01 -29.70
CA GLU A 251 15.81 -3.55 -28.83
C GLU A 251 14.97 -2.38 -28.29
N PRO A 252 13.64 -2.49 -28.26
CA PRO A 252 12.78 -1.42 -27.77
C PRO A 252 13.10 -1.15 -26.29
N GLU A 253 13.59 0.08 -26.03
CA GLU A 253 13.75 0.63 -24.69
C GLU A 253 12.48 0.38 -23.86
N PRO A 254 12.59 -0.10 -22.60
CA PRO A 254 11.44 -0.18 -21.72
C PRO A 254 10.95 1.24 -21.46
N VAL A 255 9.80 1.59 -22.05
CA VAL A 255 9.17 2.90 -21.91
C VAL A 255 8.91 3.18 -20.43
N GLU A 256 9.70 4.07 -19.84
CA GLU A 256 9.51 4.59 -18.48
C GLU A 256 8.08 5.15 -18.33
N GLU A 257 7.34 4.69 -17.31
CA GLU A 257 5.96 5.06 -17.03
C GLU A 257 5.77 6.55 -16.62
N ASP A 258 6.86 7.30 -16.45
CA ASP A 258 6.85 8.68 -15.92
C ASP A 258 6.93 9.79 -16.99
N ARG A 259 6.97 9.46 -18.29
CA ARG A 259 6.90 10.49 -19.35
C ARG A 259 5.46 10.97 -19.53
N PRO A 260 5.20 12.29 -19.59
CA PRO A 260 3.85 12.81 -19.83
C PRO A 260 3.33 12.29 -21.18
N LEU A 261 2.22 11.53 -21.14
CA LEU A 261 1.67 10.88 -22.33
C LEU A 261 1.37 11.90 -23.42
N THR A 262 1.79 11.59 -24.65
CA THR A 262 1.37 12.34 -25.83
C THR A 262 -0.15 12.23 -26.01
N ARG A 263 -0.76 13.25 -26.62
CA ARG A 263 -2.24 13.34 -26.79
C ARG A 263 -2.83 12.07 -27.41
N GLU A 264 -2.16 11.52 -28.41
CA GLU A 264 -2.58 10.31 -29.11
C GLU A 264 -2.56 9.07 -28.20
N HIS A 265 -1.51 8.92 -27.39
CA HIS A 265 -1.40 7.84 -26.40
C HIS A 265 -2.47 7.96 -25.29
N LEU A 266 -2.82 9.19 -24.92
CA LEU A 266 -3.90 9.48 -23.99
C LEU A 266 -5.26 9.05 -24.57
N GLU A 267 -5.53 9.37 -25.85
CA GLU A 267 -6.75 8.98 -26.54
C GLU A 267 -6.88 7.45 -26.66
N THR A 268 -5.80 6.73 -26.98
CA THR A 268 -5.80 5.26 -27.01
C THR A 268 -6.03 4.64 -25.63
N ARG A 269 -5.41 5.20 -24.58
CA ARG A 269 -5.58 4.72 -23.19
C ARG A 269 -6.99 4.99 -22.67
N VAL A 270 -7.59 6.11 -23.05
CA VAL A 270 -9.00 6.44 -22.76
C VAL A 270 -9.94 5.49 -23.50
N GLN A 271 -9.73 5.22 -24.79
CA GLN A 271 -10.55 4.27 -25.56
C GLN A 271 -10.47 2.83 -25.02
N ARG A 272 -9.32 2.38 -24.51
CA ARG A 272 -9.19 1.06 -23.86
C ARG A 272 -9.81 0.98 -22.47
N THR A 273 -9.83 2.08 -21.72
CA THR A 273 -10.31 2.08 -20.32
C THR A 273 -11.77 2.45 -20.17
N LEU A 274 -12.35 3.24 -21.08
CA LEU A 274 -13.78 3.60 -21.07
C LEU A 274 -14.72 2.39 -21.05
N PRO A 275 -14.59 1.39 -21.94
CA PRO A 275 -15.55 0.28 -22.00
C PRO A 275 -15.52 -0.56 -20.72
N ARG A 276 -14.35 -0.76 -20.10
CA ARG A 276 -14.20 -1.46 -18.82
C ARG A 276 -14.86 -0.72 -17.66
N LYS A 277 -14.75 0.62 -17.62
CA LYS A 277 -15.38 1.44 -16.58
C LYS A 277 -16.91 1.52 -16.74
N LEU A 278 -17.41 1.56 -17.98
CA LEU A 278 -18.84 1.51 -18.30
C LEU A 278 -19.48 0.16 -17.92
N GLU A 279 -18.80 -0.97 -18.17
CA GLU A 279 -19.28 -2.29 -17.73
C GLU A 279 -19.34 -2.43 -16.20
N THR A 280 -18.34 -1.90 -15.48
CA THR A 280 -18.35 -1.94 -13.99
C THR A 280 -19.43 -1.04 -13.40
N ALA A 281 -19.77 0.09 -14.03
CA ALA A 281 -20.81 1.00 -13.56
C ALA A 281 -22.23 0.45 -13.80
N ILE A 282 -22.45 -0.33 -14.87
CA ILE A 282 -23.76 -0.93 -15.19
C ILE A 282 -24.07 -2.15 -14.30
N LYS A 283 -23.06 -2.79 -13.70
CA LYS A 283 -23.22 -4.02 -12.92
C LYS A 283 -23.57 -3.81 -11.44
N VAL A 284 -23.57 -2.57 -10.95
CA VAL A 284 -24.06 -2.25 -9.59
C VAL A 284 -25.58 -2.03 -9.64
N ARG A 285 -26.35 -3.12 -9.67
CA ARG A 285 -27.77 -3.11 -9.27
C ARG A 285 -27.85 -2.94 -7.75
N PRO A 286 -28.75 -2.09 -7.21
CA PRO A 286 -28.90 -1.95 -5.77
C PRO A 286 -29.48 -3.24 -5.18
N ALA A 287 -28.81 -3.78 -4.15
CA ALA A 287 -29.30 -4.90 -3.38
C ALA A 287 -30.30 -4.42 -2.32
N GLY A 288 -31.49 -5.00 -2.30
CA GLY A 288 -32.33 -5.06 -1.11
C GLY A 288 -33.76 -4.56 -1.24
N VAL A 289 -34.63 -5.30 -1.91
CA VAL A 289 -36.00 -5.49 -1.43
C VAL A 289 -36.49 -6.87 -1.88
N ASP A 290 -36.47 -7.85 -0.99
CA ASP A 290 -37.45 -8.93 -0.98
C ASP A 290 -37.45 -9.64 0.38
N ALA A 291 -38.67 -9.98 0.81
CA ALA A 291 -39.07 -10.76 1.99
C ALA A 291 -39.25 -10.02 3.33
N ALA A 292 -40.49 -9.60 3.61
CA ALA A 292 -41.26 -10.11 4.75
C ALA A 292 -42.72 -9.62 4.71
N GLY A 293 -43.67 -10.55 4.56
CA GLY A 293 -45.08 -10.29 4.83
C GLY A 293 -45.34 -10.17 6.33
N GLY A 294 -46.26 -9.28 6.73
CA GLY A 294 -46.63 -9.11 8.15
C GLY A 294 -47.65 -8.02 8.41
N LYS A 295 -48.91 -8.43 8.48
CA LYS A 295 -50.13 -7.69 8.87
C LYS A 295 -50.02 -6.74 10.09
N ARG A 296 -50.85 -5.67 10.02
CA ARG A 296 -51.57 -4.90 11.06
C ARG A 296 -50.85 -3.74 11.79
N GLY A 297 -51.51 -2.57 11.77
CA GLY A 297 -51.30 -1.49 12.74
C GLY A 297 -51.69 -0.10 12.22
N SER A 298 -52.89 0.36 12.57
CA SER A 298 -53.47 1.70 12.31
C SER A 298 -52.65 2.86 12.90
N PRO A 299 -52.65 4.08 12.29
CA PRO A 299 -52.11 5.26 12.95
C PRO A 299 -53.22 6.10 13.59
N THR A 300 -53.19 6.20 14.92
CA THR A 300 -53.91 7.20 15.70
C THR A 300 -53.00 8.41 15.91
N ARG A 301 -53.41 9.53 15.31
CA ARG A 301 -53.25 10.94 15.70
C ARG A 301 -52.42 11.25 16.98
N ARG A 302 -51.33 12.00 16.81
CA ARG A 302 -51.11 13.31 17.48
C ARG A 302 -50.00 14.09 16.79
#